data_AF-A0A1F1Q6W3-F1
#
_entry.id   AF-A0A1F1Q6W3-F1
#
_cell.length_a   1.000
_cell.length_b   1.000
_cell.length_c   1.000
_cell.angle_alpha   90.00
_cell.angle_beta   90.00
_cell.angle_gamma   90.00
#
_symmetry.space_group_name_H-M   'P 1'
#
loop_
_entity.id
_entity.type
_entity.pdbx_description
1 polymer ?
#
loop_
_entity_poly.entity_id
_entity_poly.type
_entity_poly.pdbx_seq_one_letter_code
_entity_poly.pdbx_strand_id
1 'polypeptide(L)'
;MIHAHPAHACRQLALEQNRRLLQQAYQLDHTAFALLDRPGLDAGRFDRYQTLRRKAAERYQEALEHLALIERMFDAGNEAQEHSPRR
;
A
#
# COMPACT_ATOMS: atom_id res chain seq x y z
N MET A 1 29.95 -15.53 -2.94
CA MET A 1 29.19 -14.42 -3.54
C MET A 1 27.72 -14.73 -3.34
N ILE A 2 26.99 -13.89 -2.60
CA ILE A 2 25.58 -14.11 -2.31
C ILE A 2 24.82 -13.80 -3.61
N HIS A 3 24.28 -14.83 -4.27
CA HIS A 3 23.36 -14.64 -5.40
C HIS A 3 22.06 -14.06 -4.85
N ALA A 4 22.02 -12.74 -4.66
CA ALA A 4 20.77 -12.01 -4.49
C ALA A 4 19.91 -12.33 -5.72
N HIS A 5 18.94 -13.22 -5.55
CA HIS A 5 18.03 -13.60 -6.62
C HIS A 5 17.27 -12.33 -7.03
N PRO A 6 17.31 -11.90 -8.31
CA PRO A 6 16.67 -10.67 -8.75
C PRO A 6 15.17 -10.63 -8.43
N ALA A 7 14.51 -11.79 -8.33
CA ALA A 7 13.14 -11.92 -7.84
C ALA A 7 12.93 -11.35 -6.41
N HIS A 8 13.88 -11.56 -5.49
CA HIS A 8 13.78 -11.01 -4.13
C HIS A 8 13.94 -9.49 -4.12
N ALA A 9 14.83 -8.94 -4.95
CA ALA A 9 15.03 -7.49 -5.06
C ALA A 9 13.79 -6.80 -5.68
N CYS A 10 13.21 -7.39 -6.73
CA CYS A 10 11.95 -6.90 -7.32
C CYS A 10 10.79 -6.93 -6.32
N ARG A 11 10.66 -8.03 -5.55
CA ARG A 11 9.62 -8.15 -4.51
C ARG A 11 9.79 -7.09 -3.43
N GLN A 12 11.02 -6.87 -2.96
CA GLN A 12 11.30 -5.84 -1.96
C GLN A 12 10.94 -4.43 -2.46
N LEU A 13 11.34 -4.08 -3.69
CA LEU A 13 11.00 -2.79 -4.28
C LEU A 13 9.48 -2.58 -4.40
N ALA A 14 8.75 -3.61 -4.83
CA ALA A 14 7.29 -3.53 -4.94
C ALA A 14 6.63 -3.35 -3.56
N LEU A 15 7.10 -4.07 -2.53
CA LEU A 15 6.63 -3.91 -1.15
C LEU A 15 6.97 -2.53 -0.58
N GLU A 16 8.13 -1.97 -0.91
CA GLU A 16 8.47 -0.59 -0.51
C GLU A 16 7.53 0.43 -1.13
N GLN A 17 7.17 0.27 -2.41
CA GLN A 17 6.17 1.14 -3.05
C GLN A 17 4.79 0.99 -2.39
N ASN A 18 4.38 -0.24 -2.06
CA ASN A 18 3.17 -0.50 -1.29
C ASN A 18 3.16 0.24 0.05
N ARG A 19 4.27 0.16 0.80
CA ARG A 19 4.45 0.86 2.07
C ARG A 19 4.35 2.38 1.92
N ARG A 20 4.85 2.96 0.82
CA ARG A 20 4.71 4.39 0.54
C ARG A 20 3.25 4.80 0.34
N LEU A 21 2.44 4.00 -0.36
CA LEU A 21 1.00 4.25 -0.50
C LEU A 21 0.29 4.25 0.85
N LEU A 22 0.59 3.26 1.70
CA LEU A 22 0.05 3.18 3.06
C LEU A 22 0.45 4.38 3.93
N GLN A 23 1.70 4.83 3.82
CA GLN A 23 2.18 6.02 4.53
C GLN A 23 1.45 7.29 4.08
N GLN A 24 1.21 7.45 2.77
CA GLN A 24 0.44 8.58 2.24
C GLN A 24 -1.01 8.54 2.74
N ALA A 25 -1.66 7.37 2.71
CA ALA A 25 -3.01 7.19 3.21
C ALA A 25 -3.10 7.56 4.71
N TYR A 26 -2.14 7.07 5.51
CA TYR A 26 -2.06 7.38 6.94
C TYR A 26 -1.87 8.89 7.21
N GLN A 27 -1.01 9.56 6.45
CA GLN A 27 -0.79 11.01 6.59
C GLN A 27 -2.06 11.81 6.26
N LEU A 28 -2.80 11.40 5.23
CA LEU A 28 -4.08 12.02 4.87
C LEU A 28 -5.10 11.85 5.99
N ASP A 29 -5.21 10.66 6.57
CA ASP A 29 -6.11 10.38 7.70
C ASP A 29 -5.74 11.21 8.93
N HIS A 30 -4.46 11.22 9.31
CA HIS A 30 -4.00 12.00 10.45
C HIS A 30 -4.27 13.50 10.26
N THR A 31 -4.07 14.00 9.03
CA THR A 31 -4.39 15.39 8.69
C THR A 31 -5.89 15.65 8.75
N ALA A 32 -6.71 14.70 8.30
CA ALA A 32 -8.16 14.80 8.39
C ALA A 32 -8.63 14.87 9.85
N PHE A 33 -8.16 13.96 10.71
CA PHE A 33 -8.54 13.94 12.13
C PHE A 33 -8.11 15.20 12.88
N ALA A 34 -6.93 15.75 12.57
CA ALA A 34 -6.47 17.02 13.14
C ALA A 34 -7.41 18.21 12.83
N LEU A 35 -8.25 18.13 11.79
CA LEU A 35 -9.28 19.13 11.50
C LEU A 35 -10.47 19.05 12.47
N LEU A 36 -10.72 17.87 13.05
CA LEU A 36 -11.80 17.61 14.00
C LEU A 36 -11.42 17.94 15.45
N ASP A 37 -10.13 17.85 15.79
CA ASP A 37 -9.64 18.10 17.16
C ASP A 37 -9.74 19.56 17.63
N ARG A 38 -10.08 20.49 16.73
CA ARG A 38 -10.18 21.92 17.06
C ARG A 38 -11.61 22.30 17.42
N PRO A 39 -11.82 23.08 18.49
CA PRO A 39 -13.14 23.63 18.79
C PRO A 39 -13.64 24.52 17.64
N GLY A 40 -14.97 24.55 17.46
CA GLY A 40 -15.61 25.29 16.38
C GLY A 40 -15.47 24.60 15.02
N LEU A 41 -15.94 23.35 14.93
CA LEU A 41 -16.06 22.65 13.65
C LEU A 41 -17.14 23.36 12.80
N ASP A 42 -16.72 23.93 11.68
CA ASP A 42 -17.62 24.52 10.68
C ASP A 42 -17.82 23.59 9.48
N ALA A 43 -18.82 23.89 8.65
CA ALA A 43 -19.13 23.09 7.47
C ALA A 43 -17.96 23.00 6.47
N GLY A 44 -17.15 24.05 6.35
CA GLY A 44 -15.99 24.07 5.46
C GLY A 44 -14.85 23.17 5.94
N ARG A 45 -14.61 23.11 7.26
CA ARG A 45 -13.67 22.16 7.86
C ARG A 45 -14.16 20.74 7.72
N PHE A 46 -15.46 20.51 7.90
CA PHE A 46 -16.04 19.18 7.71
C PHE A 46 -15.95 18.71 6.25
N ASP A 47 -16.16 19.59 5.28
CA ASP A 47 -15.95 19.29 3.85
C ASP A 47 -14.49 18.93 3.53
N ARG A 48 -13.53 19.69 4.09
CA ARG A 48 -12.10 19.36 3.97
C ARG A 48 -11.76 18.02 4.61
N TYR A 49 -12.30 17.72 5.79
CA TYR A 49 -12.17 16.42 6.44
C TYR A 49 -12.66 15.29 5.52
N GLN A 50 -13.89 15.41 4.98
CA GLN A 50 -14.46 14.40 4.09
C GLN A 50 -13.61 14.20 2.83
N THR A 51 -13.12 15.30 2.24
CA THR A 51 -12.24 15.24 1.06
C THR A 51 -10.94 14.49 1.37
N LEU A 52 -10.30 14.76 2.51
CA LEU A 52 -9.07 14.06 2.91
C LEU A 52 -9.32 12.59 3.20
N ARG A 53 -10.42 12.25 3.89
CA ARG A 53 -10.83 10.86 4.16
C ARG A 53 -11.07 10.06 2.89
N ARG A 54 -11.73 10.66 1.88
CA ARG A 54 -11.93 10.00 0.58
C ARG A 54 -10.60 9.72 -0.11
N LYS A 55 -9.68 10.69 -0.12
CA LYS A 55 -8.33 10.50 -0.68
C LYS A 55 -7.53 9.43 0.08
N ALA A 56 -7.64 9.39 1.40
CA ALA A 56 -6.99 8.35 2.21
C ALA A 56 -7.54 6.96 1.85
N ALA A 57 -8.87 6.82 1.75
CA ALA A 57 -9.53 5.58 1.35
C ALA A 57 -9.10 5.10 -0.04
N GLU A 58 -9.01 6.02 -1.02
CA GLU A 58 -8.50 5.71 -2.36
C GLU A 58 -7.06 5.15 -2.30
N ARG A 59 -6.18 5.76 -1.50
CA ARG A 59 -4.79 5.29 -1.34
C ARG A 59 -4.69 3.96 -0.60
N TYR A 60 -5.55 3.71 0.39
CA TYR A 60 -5.63 2.40 1.04
C TYR A 60 -6.08 1.33 0.06
N GLN A 61 -7.09 1.62 -0.75
CA GLN A 61 -7.58 0.69 -1.77
C GLN A 61 -6.48 0.36 -2.79
N GLU A 62 -5.78 1.38 -3.29
CA GLU A 62 -4.65 1.21 -4.20
C GLU A 62 -3.53 0.36 -3.58
N ALA A 63 -3.22 0.57 -2.29
CA ALA A 63 -2.26 -0.27 -1.58
C ALA A 63 -2.74 -1.74 -1.45
N LEU A 64 -4.02 -1.98 -1.17
CA LEU A 64 -4.54 -3.35 -1.10
C LEU A 64 -4.47 -4.06 -2.44
N GLU A 65 -4.87 -3.39 -3.52
CA GLU A 65 -4.80 -3.91 -4.88
C GLU A 65 -3.35 -4.18 -5.30
N HIS A 66 -2.44 -3.27 -4.99
CA HIS A 66 -1.02 -3.44 -5.25
C HIS A 66 -0.42 -4.62 -4.48
N LEU A 67 -0.79 -4.81 -3.21
CA LEU A 67 -0.34 -5.94 -2.41
C LEU A 67 -0.83 -7.28 -3.01
N ALA A 68 -2.12 -7.35 -3.38
CA ALA A 68 -2.68 -8.55 -4.00
C ALA A 68 -1.99 -8.89 -5.33
N LEU A 69 -1.56 -7.88 -6.11
CA LEU A 69 -0.76 -8.11 -7.32
C LEU A 69 0.64 -8.65 -7.00
N ILE A 70 1.31 -8.10 -5.98
CA ILE A 70 2.62 -8.60 -5.52
C ILE A 70 2.52 -10.06 -5.10
N GLU A 71 1.53 -10.41 -4.27
CA GLU A 71 1.31 -11.78 -3.81
C GLU A 71 1.14 -12.72 -5.01
N ARG A 72 0.23 -12.42 -5.94
CA ARG A 72 0.01 -13.24 -7.14
C ARG A 72 1.27 -13.39 -8.01
N MET A 73 2.05 -12.33 -8.21
CA MET A 73 3.25 -12.37 -9.06
C MET A 73 4.36 -13.25 -8.49
N PHE A 74 4.54 -13.24 -7.16
CA PHE A 74 5.64 -13.95 -6.51
C PHE A 74 5.24 -15.34 -5.99
N ASP A 75 3.95 -15.58 -5.71
CA ASP A 75 3.45 -16.91 -5.33
C ASP A 75 3.39 -17.83 -6.56
N ALA A 76 2.97 -17.33 -7.73
CA ALA A 76 2.98 -18.10 -8.98
C ALA A 76 4.40 -18.49 -9.45
N GLY A 77 5.42 -17.73 -9.07
CA GLY A 77 6.82 -18.03 -9.37
C GLY A 77 7.38 -19.20 -8.55
N ASN A 78 6.84 -19.45 -7.36
CA ASN A 78 7.27 -20.55 -6.48
C ASN A 78 6.72 -21.89 -6.95
N GLU A 79 5.46 -21.93 -7.42
CA GLU A 79 4.83 -23.16 -7.95
C GLU A 79 5.50 -23.68 -9.22
N ALA A 80 5.97 -22.79 -10.09
CA ALA A 80 6.70 -23.17 -11.31
C ALA A 80 8.08 -23.78 -11.03
N GLN A 81 8.66 -23.54 -9.85
CA GLN A 81 10.00 -24.00 -9.48
C GLN A 81 9.98 -25.37 -8.76
N GLU A 82 8.85 -25.76 -8.17
CA GLU A 82 8.67 -27.08 -7.54
C GLU A 82 8.34 -28.21 -8.55
N HIS A 83 7.90 -27.87 -9.76
CA HIS A 83 7.55 -28.84 -10.81
C HIS A 83 8.66 -29.13 -11.83
N SER A 84 9.93 -29.10 -11.40
CA SER A 84 11.01 -29.69 -12.20
C SER A 84 11.11 -31.18 -11.88
N PRO A 85 10.79 -32.10 -12.82
CA PRO A 85 10.93 -33.53 -12.58
C PRO A 85 12.42 -33.83 -12.46
N ARG A 86 12.83 -34.37 -11.31
CA ARG A 86 14.15 -34.97 -11.13
C ARG A 86 14.35 -36.00 -12.26
N ARG A 87 15.21 -35.70 -13.22
CA ARG A 87 15.76 -36.66 -14.17
C ARG A 87 16.92 -37.41 -13.53
#